data_AF-A0A2V7W718-F1
#
_entry.id   AF-A0A2V7W718-F1
#
_cell.length_a   1.000
_cell.length_b   1.000
_cell.length_c   1.000
_cell.angle_alpha   90.00
_cell.angle_beta   90.00
_cell.angle_gamma   90.00
#
_symmetry.space_group_name_H-M   'P 1'
#
loop_
_entity.id
_entity.type
_entity.pdbx_description
1 polymer ?
#
loop_
_entity_poly.entity_id
_entity_poly.type
_entity_poly.pdbx_seq_one_letter_code
_entity_poly.pdbx_strand_id
1 'polypeptide(L)'
;MKSRLILALTILVAATSAFAQSTHSKTIIIKDGKVIEGSDLLGPGDMLLGGKRAFLGVSLMDLSDELREYFGAPKDAGALVASVEDNSPADKAGLRVGDVIVAVDGKDIDSTWDLRGAIKEKKDGEAVRIDVLRGRNRQTLTATLVEKDFGPGRIRVQNLTDLGERLGETFNSPEWKARVERLQNCDELQAKIKDLEGRLRDLEKKLQK
;
A
#
# COMPACT_ATOMS: atom_id res chain seq x y z
N MET A 1 25.72 60.37 3.06
CA MET A 1 25.83 59.23 4.01
C MET A 1 24.94 59.52 5.21
N LYS A 2 24.23 58.52 5.74
CA LYS A 2 23.12 58.59 6.74
C LYS A 2 21.71 58.74 6.14
N SER A 3 21.20 57.67 5.51
CA SER A 3 19.75 57.39 5.38
C SER A 3 19.49 55.95 4.92
N ARG A 4 20.15 54.98 5.56
CA ARG A 4 19.93 53.54 5.30
C ARG A 4 19.81 52.68 6.56
N LEU A 5 19.75 53.28 7.76
CA LEU A 5 19.70 52.54 9.03
C LEU A 5 18.28 52.31 9.58
N ILE A 6 17.24 52.91 9.00
CA ILE A 6 15.87 52.80 9.54
C ILE A 6 15.07 51.64 8.91
N LEU A 7 15.50 51.08 7.76
CA LEU A 7 14.80 49.93 7.16
C LEU A 7 15.15 48.57 7.79
N ALA A 8 16.24 48.48 8.56
CA ALA A 8 16.67 47.21 9.14
C ALA A 8 15.86 46.80 10.38
N LEU A 9 15.17 47.75 11.05
CA LEU A 9 14.46 47.48 12.29
C LEU A 9 12.98 47.12 12.09
N THR A 10 12.37 47.50 10.96
CA THR A 10 10.97 47.15 10.66
C THR A 10 10.81 45.72 10.16
N ILE A 11 11.83 45.14 9.52
CA ILE A 11 11.80 43.74 9.06
C ILE A 11 11.93 42.77 10.26
N LEU A 12 12.49 43.22 11.38
CA LEU A 12 12.71 42.38 12.56
C LEU A 12 11.42 42.08 13.37
N VAL A 13 10.33 42.84 13.16
CA VAL A 13 9.05 42.65 13.88
C VAL A 13 8.02 41.83 13.08
N ALA A 14 8.18 41.71 11.76
CA ALA A 14 7.26 40.92 10.92
C ALA A 14 7.69 39.46 10.72
N ALA A 15 8.95 39.11 11.00
CA ALA A 15 9.45 37.74 10.81
C ALA A 15 9.24 36.83 12.04
N THR A 16 8.88 37.38 13.21
CA THR A 16 8.64 36.60 14.44
C THR A 16 7.23 36.02 14.53
N SER A 17 6.27 36.46 13.72
CA SER A 17 4.87 35.97 13.76
C SER A 17 4.50 34.95 12.69
N ALA A 18 5.41 34.62 11.75
CA ALA A 18 5.21 33.54 10.78
C ALA A 18 5.93 32.23 11.17
N PHE A 19 6.62 32.21 12.31
CA PHE A 19 7.40 31.07 12.83
C PHE A 19 6.54 30.05 13.60
N ALA A 20 5.33 29.74 13.12
CA ALA A 20 4.42 28.82 13.81
C ALA A 20 3.62 27.85 12.91
N GLN A 21 3.99 27.69 11.63
CA GLN A 21 3.40 26.62 10.81
C GLN A 21 4.45 25.94 9.92
N SER A 22 4.48 24.61 10.02
CA SER A 22 5.16 23.68 9.12
C SER A 22 6.69 23.65 9.19
N THR A 23 7.21 22.87 10.13
CA THR A 23 8.52 22.20 10.01
C THR A 23 8.41 21.06 8.98
N HIS A 24 8.09 21.36 7.73
CA HIS A 24 8.25 20.42 6.62
C HIS A 24 9.63 20.65 6.02
N SER A 25 10.55 19.69 6.22
CA SER A 25 11.81 19.65 5.49
C SER A 25 11.50 19.58 4.00
N LYS A 26 11.61 20.73 3.32
CA LYS A 26 11.37 20.86 1.88
C LYS A 26 12.54 20.21 1.16
N THR A 27 12.32 19.06 0.54
CA THR A 27 13.36 18.41 -0.26
C THR A 27 13.52 19.18 -1.57
N ILE A 28 14.71 19.72 -1.79
CA ILE A 28 15.11 20.39 -3.02
C ILE A 28 16.01 19.42 -3.80
N ILE A 29 15.61 19.07 -5.01
CA ILE A 29 16.45 18.27 -5.92
C ILE A 29 16.99 19.20 -7.00
N ILE A 30 18.31 19.25 -7.14
CA ILE A 30 18.97 19.95 -8.24
C ILE A 30 19.26 18.92 -9.32
N LYS A 31 18.55 19.01 -10.45
CA LYS A 31 18.80 18.20 -11.64
C LYS A 31 18.99 19.12 -12.84
N ASP A 32 20.08 18.95 -13.57
CA ASP A 32 20.43 19.75 -14.76
C ASP A 32 20.43 21.27 -14.51
N GLY A 33 20.91 21.69 -13.33
CA GLY A 33 20.99 23.10 -12.93
C GLY A 33 19.65 23.75 -12.58
N LYS A 34 18.54 23.00 -12.57
CA LYS A 34 17.23 23.50 -12.13
C LYS A 34 16.91 23.01 -10.72
N VAL A 35 16.52 23.96 -9.88
CA VAL A 35 15.96 23.73 -8.54
C VAL A 35 14.52 23.30 -8.73
N ILE A 36 14.18 22.06 -8.38
CA ILE A 36 12.81 21.57 -8.39
C ILE A 36 12.37 21.39 -6.94
N GLU A 37 11.28 22.07 -6.57
CA GLU A 37 10.67 21.86 -5.26
C GLU A 37 9.99 20.49 -5.24
N GLY A 38 10.06 19.76 -4.11
CA GLY A 38 9.46 18.43 -3.99
C GLY A 38 7.97 18.35 -4.36
N SER A 39 7.24 19.46 -4.27
CA SER A 39 5.83 19.59 -4.71
C SER A 39 5.65 19.63 -6.23
N ASP A 40 6.65 20.11 -6.97
CA ASP A 40 6.62 20.24 -8.43
C ASP A 40 6.99 18.93 -9.14
N LEU A 41 7.33 17.90 -8.37
CA LEU A 41 7.64 16.55 -8.86
C LEU A 41 6.39 15.68 -9.02
N LEU A 42 5.21 16.18 -8.65
CA LEU A 42 3.95 15.44 -8.68
C LEU A 42 3.16 15.79 -9.95
N GLY A 43 3.08 14.84 -10.88
CA GLY A 43 2.17 14.93 -12.02
C GLY A 43 0.79 14.36 -11.69
N PRO A 44 -0.27 14.77 -12.41
CA PRO A 44 -1.55 14.08 -12.34
C PRO A 44 -1.37 12.61 -12.75
N GLY A 45 -1.62 11.69 -11.81
CA GLY A 45 -1.45 10.23 -12.00
C GLY A 45 -0.32 9.59 -11.17
N ASP A 46 0.48 10.37 -10.46
CA ASP A 46 1.47 9.81 -9.53
C ASP A 46 0.78 9.27 -8.27
N MET A 47 0.90 7.96 -8.03
CA MET A 47 0.43 7.32 -6.80
C MET A 47 1.59 7.19 -5.81
N LEU A 48 1.46 7.83 -4.65
CA LEU A 48 2.41 7.74 -3.56
C LEU A 48 2.22 6.39 -2.83
N LEU A 49 3.01 5.39 -3.20
CA LEU A 49 3.16 4.14 -2.44
C LEU A 49 4.38 4.17 -1.49
N GLY A 50 5.03 5.32 -1.43
CA GLY A 50 6.15 5.62 -0.56
C GLY A 50 5.78 5.93 0.87
N GLY A 51 6.82 6.07 1.68
CA GLY A 51 6.73 6.52 3.05
C GLY A 51 7.27 5.53 4.07
N LYS A 52 7.28 6.02 5.30
CA LYS A 52 7.67 5.30 6.49
C LYS A 52 6.59 4.30 6.87
N ARG A 53 6.97 3.04 7.01
CA ARG A 53 6.09 1.96 7.48
C ARG A 53 6.89 0.92 8.24
N ALA A 54 6.19 0.17 9.08
CA ALA A 54 6.77 -0.98 9.75
C ALA A 54 7.31 -1.99 8.72
N PHE A 55 8.47 -2.54 9.04
CA PHE A 55 9.27 -3.36 8.16
C PHE A 55 9.74 -4.61 8.90
N LEU A 56 9.51 -5.77 8.27
CA LEU A 56 9.91 -7.08 8.78
C LEU A 56 11.15 -7.62 8.04
N GLY A 57 11.29 -7.35 6.74
CA GLY A 57 12.43 -7.79 5.92
C GLY A 57 12.34 -9.21 5.38
N VAL A 58 11.16 -9.59 4.90
CA VAL A 58 10.92 -10.87 4.21
C VAL A 58 10.35 -10.63 2.81
N SER A 59 10.71 -11.50 1.88
CA SER A 59 9.98 -11.68 0.62
C SER A 59 9.16 -12.96 0.73
N LEU A 60 7.93 -12.89 0.22
CA LEU A 60 6.95 -13.95 0.40
C LEU A 60 6.41 -14.41 -0.94
N MET A 61 5.90 -15.63 -0.94
CA MET A 61 5.17 -16.23 -2.05
C MET A 61 3.87 -16.82 -1.50
N ASP A 62 2.77 -16.66 -2.24
CA ASP A 62 1.53 -17.37 -1.93
C ASP A 62 1.73 -18.87 -2.20
N LEU A 63 1.14 -19.71 -1.35
CA LEU A 63 1.22 -21.17 -1.54
C LEU A 63 0.13 -21.64 -2.51
N SER A 64 0.51 -22.50 -3.46
CA SER A 64 -0.45 -23.35 -4.16
C SER A 64 -0.89 -24.51 -3.27
N ASP A 65 -2.00 -25.17 -3.60
CA ASP A 65 -2.50 -26.32 -2.85
C ASP A 65 -1.46 -27.45 -2.72
N GLU A 66 -0.72 -27.70 -3.80
CA GLU A 66 0.37 -28.69 -3.84
C GLU A 66 1.49 -28.33 -2.85
N LEU A 67 1.89 -27.05 -2.79
CA LEU A 67 2.91 -26.59 -1.86
C LEU A 67 2.41 -26.61 -0.41
N ARG A 68 1.14 -26.28 -0.17
CA ARG A 68 0.53 -26.39 1.18
C ARG A 68 0.63 -27.82 1.70
N GLU A 69 0.27 -28.81 0.89
CA GLU A 69 0.38 -30.22 1.26
C GLU A 69 1.83 -30.63 1.53
N TYR A 70 2.76 -30.20 0.69
CA TYR A 70 4.19 -30.47 0.88
C TYR A 70 4.69 -29.93 2.22
N PHE A 71 4.42 -28.66 2.53
CA PHE A 71 4.84 -27.99 3.76
C PHE A 71 3.99 -28.32 4.99
N GLY A 72 2.86 -29.02 4.83
CA GLY A 72 1.93 -29.38 5.90
C GLY A 72 1.10 -28.20 6.41
N ALA A 73 0.86 -27.20 5.55
CA ALA A 73 0.03 -26.05 5.88
C ALA A 73 -1.47 -26.40 5.76
N PRO A 74 -2.35 -25.81 6.62
CA PRO A 74 -3.79 -25.90 6.46
C PRO A 74 -4.26 -25.42 5.08
N LYS A 75 -5.43 -25.90 4.64
CA LYS A 75 -5.93 -25.77 3.26
C LYS A 75 -6.03 -24.32 2.74
N ASP A 76 -6.21 -23.36 3.65
CA ASP A 76 -6.34 -21.93 3.33
C ASP A 76 -5.23 -21.07 3.95
N ALA A 77 -4.27 -21.68 4.64
CA ALA A 77 -3.26 -20.94 5.41
C ALA A 77 -1.91 -20.93 4.71
N GLY A 78 -1.18 -19.83 4.88
CA GLY A 78 0.26 -19.81 4.72
C GLY A 78 0.78 -18.82 3.69
N ALA A 79 1.72 -17.99 4.13
CA ALA A 79 2.64 -17.26 3.26
C ALA A 79 4.04 -17.89 3.34
N LEU A 80 4.57 -18.36 2.23
CA LEU A 80 5.91 -18.97 2.16
C LEU A 80 6.99 -17.89 2.19
N VAL A 81 7.98 -18.03 3.06
CA VAL A 81 9.15 -17.16 3.10
C VAL A 81 10.12 -17.57 1.99
N ALA A 82 10.22 -16.73 0.96
CA ALA A 82 11.09 -16.93 -0.20
C ALA A 82 12.52 -16.41 0.05
N SER A 83 12.66 -15.30 0.79
CA SER A 83 13.95 -14.75 1.21
C SER A 83 13.80 -13.92 2.47
N VAL A 84 14.91 -13.79 3.21
CA VAL A 84 15.02 -12.94 4.39
C VAL A 84 16.16 -11.94 4.15
N GLU A 85 15.92 -10.66 4.40
CA GLU A 85 16.93 -9.60 4.24
C GLU A 85 17.91 -9.67 5.43
N ASP A 86 19.21 -9.66 5.15
CA ASP A 86 20.24 -9.70 6.19
C ASP A 86 20.10 -8.53 7.18
N ASN A 87 20.31 -8.81 8.48
CA ASN A 87 20.18 -7.84 9.57
C ASN A 87 18.76 -7.24 9.75
N SER A 88 17.75 -7.77 9.06
CA SER A 88 16.36 -7.36 9.23
C SER A 88 15.76 -7.85 10.55
N PRO A 89 14.59 -7.33 10.96
CA PRO A 89 13.83 -7.89 12.08
C PRO A 89 13.52 -9.38 11.94
N ALA A 90 13.24 -9.85 10.73
CA ALA A 90 12.98 -11.26 10.47
C ALA A 90 14.22 -12.13 10.67
N ASP A 91 15.37 -11.68 10.17
CA ASP A 91 16.65 -12.36 10.36
C ASP A 91 16.99 -12.47 11.86
N LYS A 92 16.87 -11.36 12.59
CA LYS A 92 17.08 -11.31 14.04
C LYS A 92 16.09 -12.18 14.83
N ALA A 93 14.86 -12.32 14.33
CA ALA A 93 13.85 -13.21 14.91
C ALA A 93 14.09 -14.70 14.58
N GLY A 94 15.03 -15.00 13.69
CA GLY A 94 15.35 -16.36 13.28
C GLY A 94 14.39 -16.95 12.24
N LEU A 95 13.67 -16.11 11.47
CA LEU A 95 12.93 -16.54 10.29
C LEU A 95 13.90 -17.06 9.21
N ARG A 96 13.47 -18.07 8.46
CA ARG A 96 14.28 -18.73 7.44
C ARG A 96 13.51 -18.93 6.15
N VAL A 97 14.25 -19.05 5.05
CA VAL A 97 13.69 -19.48 3.77
C VAL A 97 13.07 -20.86 3.93
N GLY A 98 11.86 -21.02 3.38
CA GLY A 98 11.09 -22.26 3.49
C GLY A 98 10.18 -22.33 4.72
N ASP A 99 10.21 -21.32 5.61
CA ASP A 99 9.19 -21.18 6.65
C ASP A 99 7.85 -20.81 6.00
N VAL A 100 6.76 -21.40 6.49
CA VAL A 100 5.40 -20.99 6.12
C VAL A 100 4.77 -20.23 7.28
N ILE A 101 4.49 -18.95 7.09
CA ILE A 101 3.85 -18.12 8.12
C ILE A 101 2.35 -18.39 8.11
N VAL A 102 1.81 -18.90 9.22
CA VAL A 102 0.40 -19.30 9.34
C VAL A 102 -0.42 -18.38 10.24
N ALA A 103 0.22 -17.65 11.16
CA ALA A 103 -0.48 -16.66 11.97
C ALA A 103 0.46 -15.52 12.41
N VAL A 104 -0.12 -14.35 12.65
CA VAL A 104 0.56 -13.19 13.25
C VAL A 104 -0.31 -12.62 14.37
N ASP A 105 0.26 -12.50 15.57
CA ASP A 105 -0.42 -12.07 16.79
C ASP A 105 -1.73 -12.83 17.08
N GLY A 106 -1.78 -14.10 16.65
CA GLY A 106 -2.97 -14.95 16.79
C GLY A 106 -4.04 -14.75 15.72
N LYS A 107 -3.83 -13.86 14.74
CA LYS A 107 -4.64 -13.75 13.53
C LYS A 107 -4.10 -14.69 12.46
N ASP A 108 -4.96 -15.52 11.89
CA ASP A 108 -4.60 -16.43 10.81
C ASP A 108 -4.18 -15.66 9.55
N ILE A 109 -3.18 -16.19 8.85
CA ILE A 109 -2.60 -15.60 7.64
C ILE A 109 -2.79 -16.59 6.50
N ASP A 110 -3.67 -16.22 5.58
CA ASP A 110 -4.08 -17.06 4.46
C ASP A 110 -3.26 -16.75 3.19
N SER A 111 -2.82 -15.51 3.08
CA SER A 111 -2.08 -14.99 1.93
C SER A 111 -0.97 -14.02 2.32
N THR A 112 -0.11 -13.72 1.34
CA THR A 112 0.90 -12.66 1.44
C THR A 112 0.27 -11.28 1.68
N TRP A 113 -0.96 -11.06 1.22
CA TRP A 113 -1.70 -9.82 1.46
C TRP A 113 -2.11 -9.65 2.91
N ASP A 114 -2.55 -10.72 3.56
CA ASP A 114 -2.94 -10.70 4.97
C ASP A 114 -1.75 -10.37 5.86
N LEU A 115 -0.58 -10.98 5.57
CA LEU A 115 0.64 -10.66 6.30
C LEU A 115 1.03 -9.20 6.13
N ARG A 116 1.01 -8.71 4.88
CA ARG A 116 1.33 -7.30 4.60
C ARG A 116 0.38 -6.35 5.33
N GLY A 117 -0.91 -6.67 5.37
CA GLY A 117 -1.91 -5.92 6.13
C GLY A 117 -1.59 -5.92 7.64
N ALA A 118 -1.36 -7.10 8.20
CA ALA A 118 -1.05 -7.29 9.61
C ALA A 118 0.21 -6.51 10.04
N ILE A 119 1.26 -6.48 9.22
CA ILE A 119 2.48 -5.71 9.52
C ILE A 119 2.26 -4.20 9.34
N LYS A 120 1.45 -3.78 8.34
CA LYS A 120 1.20 -2.36 8.07
C LYS A 120 0.46 -1.65 9.21
N GLU A 121 -0.36 -2.37 9.96
CA GLU A 121 -1.09 -1.83 11.11
C GLU A 121 -0.20 -1.59 12.35
N LYS A 122 1.03 -2.08 12.33
CA LYS A 122 1.96 -2.07 13.46
C LYS A 122 2.83 -0.82 13.48
N LYS A 123 3.33 -0.50 14.68
CA LYS A 123 4.22 0.64 14.89
C LYS A 123 5.69 0.23 14.88
N ASP A 124 6.55 1.22 14.75
CA ASP A 124 7.99 1.07 14.97
C ASP A 124 8.28 0.55 16.38
N GLY A 125 9.22 -0.39 16.50
CA GLY A 125 9.62 -1.02 17.76
C GLY A 125 8.59 -2.00 18.34
N GLU A 126 7.45 -2.22 17.69
CA GLU A 126 6.44 -3.17 18.17
C GLU A 126 6.93 -4.61 17.99
N ALA A 127 6.83 -5.41 19.05
CA ALA A 127 7.11 -6.84 19.00
C ALA A 127 5.89 -7.59 18.47
N VAL A 128 6.10 -8.40 17.43
CA VAL A 128 5.05 -9.16 16.76
C VAL A 128 5.35 -10.65 16.88
N ARG A 129 4.34 -11.42 17.28
CA ARG A 129 4.41 -12.87 17.42
C ARG A 129 4.04 -13.53 16.08
N ILE A 130 4.96 -14.25 15.48
CA ILE A 130 4.80 -14.90 14.17
C ILE A 130 4.81 -16.41 14.38
N ASP A 131 3.70 -17.07 14.05
CA ASP A 131 3.63 -18.52 14.02
C ASP A 131 4.01 -19.02 12.62
N VAL A 132 5.00 -19.91 12.58
CA VAL A 132 5.52 -20.51 11.35
C VAL A 132 5.46 -22.02 11.39
N LEU A 133 5.36 -22.65 10.23
CA LEU A 133 5.64 -24.06 10.02
C LEU A 133 7.03 -24.21 9.42
N ARG A 134 7.91 -24.93 10.13
CA ARG A 134 9.25 -25.27 9.67
C ARG A 134 9.41 -26.79 9.65
N GLY A 135 9.47 -27.36 8.45
CA GLY A 135 9.48 -28.82 8.29
C GLY A 135 8.27 -29.48 8.96
N ARG A 136 7.06 -28.93 8.74
CA ARG A 136 5.78 -29.35 9.35
C ARG A 136 5.64 -29.17 10.86
N ASN A 137 6.65 -28.64 11.54
CA ASN A 137 6.57 -28.33 12.97
C ASN A 137 6.18 -26.87 13.16
N ARG A 138 5.18 -26.61 14.01
CA ARG A 138 4.78 -25.24 14.37
C ARG A 138 5.79 -24.65 15.35
N GLN A 139 6.28 -23.46 15.04
CA GLN A 139 7.18 -22.67 15.87
C GLN A 139 6.61 -21.26 16.00
N THR A 140 6.84 -20.65 17.16
CA THR A 140 6.49 -19.24 17.38
C THR A 140 7.78 -18.45 17.49
N LEU A 141 7.90 -17.43 16.65
CA LEU A 141 9.01 -16.47 16.64
C LEU A 141 8.49 -15.10 17.06
N THR A 142 9.36 -14.28 17.64
CA THR A 142 9.02 -12.89 17.98
C THR A 142 9.97 -11.97 17.24
N ALA A 143 9.40 -11.08 16.42
CA ALA A 143 10.14 -10.10 15.65
C ALA A 143 9.82 -8.68 16.14
N THR A 144 10.86 -7.88 16.41
CA THR A 144 10.69 -6.45 16.73
C THR A 144 10.75 -5.65 15.44
N LEU A 145 9.61 -5.11 15.01
CA LEU A 145 9.52 -4.37 13.75
C LEU A 145 10.31 -3.07 13.83
N VAL A 146 10.84 -2.66 12.68
CA VAL A 146 11.51 -1.36 12.54
C VAL A 146 10.81 -0.53 11.49
N GLU A 147 10.81 0.79 11.63
CA GLU A 147 10.38 1.68 10.57
C GLU A 147 11.44 1.72 9.46
N LYS A 148 11.03 1.44 8.22
CA LYS A 148 11.86 1.65 7.04
C LYS A 148 11.22 2.71 6.17
N ASP A 149 11.99 3.72 5.81
CA ASP A 149 11.58 4.70 4.81
C ASP A 149 11.84 4.12 3.42
N PHE A 150 10.77 3.81 2.71
CA PHE A 150 10.85 3.31 1.33
C PHE A 150 11.02 4.45 0.30
N GLY A 151 11.27 5.67 0.78
CA GLY A 151 11.33 6.88 -0.02
C GLY A 151 9.96 7.24 -0.61
N PRO A 152 9.89 8.22 -1.51
CA PRO A 152 8.71 8.43 -2.33
C PRO A 152 8.61 7.27 -3.32
N GLY A 153 7.92 6.20 -2.93
CA GLY A 153 7.43 5.16 -3.82
C GLY A 153 6.59 5.81 -4.91
N ARG A 154 7.20 5.92 -6.10
CA ARG A 154 6.58 6.49 -7.29
C ARG A 154 6.11 5.33 -8.15
N ILE A 155 4.80 5.16 -8.26
CA ILE A 155 4.26 4.56 -9.49
C ILE A 155 3.95 5.72 -10.42
N ARG A 156 4.80 5.89 -11.44
CA ARG A 156 4.48 6.76 -12.57
C ARG A 156 3.67 5.94 -13.55
N VAL A 157 2.35 6.10 -13.52
CA VAL A 157 1.48 5.57 -14.58
C VAL A 157 1.61 6.51 -15.76
N GLN A 158 2.43 6.14 -16.76
CA GLN A 158 2.69 7.04 -17.88
C GLN A 158 1.49 7.12 -18.83
N ASN A 159 0.69 6.06 -18.91
CA ASN A 159 -0.58 5.99 -19.65
C ASN A 159 -1.46 4.83 -19.14
N LEU A 160 -2.71 4.77 -19.62
CA LEU A 160 -3.67 3.69 -19.29
C LEU A 160 -3.18 2.30 -19.72
N THR A 161 -2.30 2.20 -20.71
CA THR A 161 -1.73 0.94 -21.20
C THR A 161 -0.73 0.34 -20.20
N ASP A 162 0.16 1.15 -19.65
CA ASP A 162 1.11 0.80 -18.58
C ASP A 162 0.39 0.38 -17.28
N LEU A 163 -0.74 1.03 -16.98
CA LEU A 163 -1.63 0.59 -15.91
C LEU A 163 -2.25 -0.78 -16.25
N GLY A 164 -2.69 -0.99 -17.49
CA GLY A 164 -3.30 -2.24 -17.95
C GLY A 164 -2.35 -3.44 -17.99
N GLU A 165 -1.06 -3.26 -18.26
CA GLU A 165 -0.06 -4.32 -18.18
C GLU A 165 0.25 -4.69 -16.72
N ARG A 166 0.40 -3.68 -15.84
CA ARG A 166 0.70 -3.87 -14.42
C ARG A 166 -0.48 -4.40 -13.61
N LEU A 167 -1.69 -3.97 -13.95
CA LEU A 167 -2.92 -4.56 -13.45
C LEU A 167 -3.27 -5.85 -14.20
N GLY A 168 -2.70 -6.07 -15.39
CA GLY A 168 -2.98 -7.22 -16.25
C GLY A 168 -2.69 -8.54 -15.57
N GLU A 169 -1.65 -8.65 -14.75
CA GLU A 169 -1.39 -9.88 -13.99
C GLU A 169 -2.43 -10.15 -12.89
N THR A 170 -3.03 -9.09 -12.33
CA THR A 170 -4.07 -9.20 -11.29
C THR A 170 -5.50 -9.29 -11.86
N PHE A 171 -5.73 -8.72 -13.04
CA PHE A 171 -7.03 -8.66 -13.74
C PHE A 171 -7.17 -9.77 -14.80
N ASN A 172 -6.09 -10.41 -15.24
CA ASN A 172 -6.16 -11.56 -16.15
C ASN A 172 -6.22 -12.90 -15.40
N SER A 173 -6.34 -12.87 -14.06
CA SER A 173 -6.51 -14.08 -13.25
C SER A 173 -7.85 -14.76 -13.57
N PRO A 174 -7.91 -16.11 -13.57
CA PRO A 174 -9.16 -16.84 -13.79
C PRO A 174 -10.27 -16.42 -12.81
N GLU A 175 -9.91 -16.12 -11.57
CA GLU A 175 -10.84 -15.69 -10.51
C GLU A 175 -11.44 -14.31 -10.81
N TRP A 176 -10.64 -13.37 -11.31
CA TRP A 176 -11.13 -12.04 -11.67
C TRP A 176 -12.08 -12.12 -12.87
N LYS A 177 -11.74 -12.93 -13.88
CA LYS A 177 -12.61 -13.16 -15.05
C LYS A 177 -13.96 -13.75 -14.63
N ALA A 178 -13.95 -14.78 -13.78
CA ALA A 178 -15.17 -15.39 -13.25
C ALA A 178 -15.99 -14.44 -12.37
N ARG A 179 -15.35 -13.47 -11.70
CA ARG A 179 -16.03 -12.44 -10.91
C ARG A 179 -16.63 -11.35 -11.78
N VAL A 180 -15.95 -10.95 -12.84
CA VAL A 180 -16.42 -9.96 -13.82
C VAL A 180 -17.54 -10.52 -14.68
N GLU A 181 -17.47 -11.77 -15.10
CA GLU A 181 -18.53 -12.43 -15.87
C GLU A 181 -19.82 -12.53 -15.06
N ARG A 182 -19.73 -12.76 -13.74
CA ARG A 182 -20.87 -12.65 -12.82
C ARG A 182 -21.45 -11.24 -12.73
N LEU A 183 -20.61 -10.21 -12.80
CA LEU A 183 -21.03 -8.80 -12.82
C LEU A 183 -21.57 -8.38 -14.19
N GLN A 184 -21.18 -9.06 -15.26
CA GLN A 184 -21.64 -8.86 -16.64
C GLN A 184 -23.02 -9.45 -16.94
N ASN A 185 -23.72 -9.98 -15.93
CA ASN A 185 -25.19 -10.12 -15.97
C ASN A 185 -25.89 -8.73 -15.94
N CYS A 186 -25.32 -7.78 -16.68
CA CYS A 186 -25.77 -6.42 -16.93
C CYS A 186 -27.14 -6.40 -17.60
N ASP A 187 -27.59 -7.47 -18.24
CA ASP A 187 -28.89 -7.52 -18.91
C ASP A 187 -30.05 -7.24 -17.93
N GLU A 188 -29.97 -7.78 -16.72
CA GLU A 188 -31.00 -7.55 -15.69
C GLU A 188 -30.94 -6.11 -15.14
N LEU A 189 -29.73 -5.57 -14.99
CA LEU A 189 -29.53 -4.18 -14.55
C LEU A 189 -29.94 -3.18 -15.63
N GLN A 190 -29.65 -3.47 -16.90
CA GLN A 190 -30.06 -2.67 -18.05
C GLN A 190 -31.58 -2.68 -18.21
N ALA A 191 -32.22 -3.83 -18.00
CA ALA A 191 -33.68 -3.92 -17.98
C ALA A 191 -34.28 -3.05 -16.84
N LYS A 192 -33.69 -3.08 -15.64
CA LYS A 192 -34.12 -2.25 -14.51
C LYS A 192 -33.91 -0.76 -14.75
N ILE A 193 -32.78 -0.36 -15.34
CA ILE A 193 -32.50 1.04 -15.68
C ILE A 193 -33.54 1.56 -16.68
N LYS A 194 -33.83 0.77 -17.73
CA LYS A 194 -34.83 1.14 -18.75
C LYS A 194 -36.26 1.25 -18.18
N ASP A 195 -36.62 0.38 -17.23
CA ASP A 195 -37.90 0.46 -16.51
C ASP A 195 -37.99 1.76 -15.68
N LEU A 196 -36.94 2.06 -14.92
CA LEU A 196 -36.88 3.27 -14.09
C LEU A 196 -36.96 4.55 -14.93
N GLU A 197 -36.30 4.60 -16.08
CA GLU A 197 -36.41 5.71 -17.05
C GLU A 197 -37.82 5.87 -17.63
N GLY A 198 -38.55 4.76 -17.82
CA GLY A 198 -39.97 4.81 -18.20
C GLY A 198 -40.82 5.46 -17.11
N ARG A 199 -40.65 4.99 -15.87
CA ARG A 199 -41.39 5.50 -14.71
C ARG A 199 -41.13 6.97 -14.42
N LEU A 200 -39.89 7.42 -14.59
CA LEU A 200 -39.51 8.83 -14.46
C LEU A 200 -40.23 9.70 -15.50
N ARG A 201 -40.24 9.30 -16.77
CA ARG A 201 -40.95 10.03 -17.84
C ARG A 201 -42.45 10.14 -17.59
N ASP A 202 -43.06 9.08 -17.06
CA ASP A 202 -44.49 9.09 -16.73
C ASP A 202 -44.83 10.00 -15.54
N LEU A 203 -43.92 10.10 -14.55
CA LEU A 203 -44.06 11.04 -13.43
C LEU A 203 -43.89 12.49 -13.88
N GLU A 204 -42.92 12.78 -14.75
CA GLU A 204 -42.72 14.12 -15.32
C GLU A 204 -43.96 14.60 -16.09
N LYS A 205 -44.58 13.73 -16.88
CA LYS A 205 -45.85 14.04 -17.58
C LYS A 205 -47.02 14.31 -16.63
N LYS A 206 -47.04 13.66 -15.47
CA LYS A 206 -48.08 13.88 -14.44
C LYS A 206 -47.88 15.18 -13.67
N LEU A 207 -46.64 15.64 -13.53
CA LEU A 207 -46.31 16.92 -12.87
C LEU A 207 -46.52 18.14 -13.78
N GLN A 208 -46.61 17.96 -15.10
CA GLN A 208 -46.89 19.03 -16.07
C GLN A 208 -48.38 19.22 -16.38
N LYS A 209 -49.28 18.50 -15.69
CA LYS A 209 -50.74 18.66 -15.76
C LYS A 209 -51.26 19.25 -14.45
#